data_AF-A0AAF0EAN2-F1
#
_entry.id   AF-A0AAF0EAN2-F1
#
_cell.length_a   1.000
_cell.length_b   1.000
_cell.length_c   1.000
_cell.angle_alpha   90.00
_cell.angle_beta   90.00
_cell.angle_gamma   90.00
#
_symmetry.space_group_name_H-M   'P 1'
#
loop_
_entity.id
_entity.type
_entity.pdbx_description
1 polymer ?
#
loop_
_entity_poly.entity_id
_entity_poly.type
_entity_poly.pdbx_seq_one_letter_code
_entity_poly.pdbx_strand_id
1 'polypeptide(L)'
;MSTRQELPSTLLRLCVICATSLQSMSAGSVPDHVVDARVAQQDGQALSKQIYNDLSQLIQQIRKEVTALSLAMRPSAQAPPDAGPLDGVDDASVKSATQLLQSLASDVVPRLAFLANLATKHQTVYTLSDAAAHDETIQLAKEMGAQVVYGENARGPKVVTASVGVRFARAVHKLVAELVENVAELCQSFMDERTRTVLLMAQKKREGAQAQPVAMPPCSRDVSLSLTKKLWTLCDAAQGDKSHIPGYIARLPRNNLEAMAMVWRQNELVMRDGLDELHEAMEKDDEEEGMDATADENDLFEAAWDKSPSLSAEQKEMARQVHALLTEGLALLPKLAKSLDRQTYDGDAGANAVEAMAAAQDDVIAAVLYGDEESLPLADAVQAYLSACRQLRDSVSGSEGLDALEHALQSFNL
;
A
#
# COMPACT_ATOMS: atom_id res chain seq x y z
N MET A 1 -3.32 -39.71 19.73
CA MET A 1 -1.98 -39.07 19.80
C MET A 1 -2.01 -38.06 20.94
N SER A 2 -0.88 -37.78 21.59
CA SER A 2 -0.88 -36.76 22.66
C SER A 2 -1.10 -35.38 22.02
N THR A 3 -1.95 -34.53 22.63
CA THR A 3 -2.25 -33.16 22.14
C THR A 3 -0.98 -32.33 21.92
N ARG A 4 0.09 -32.60 22.67
CA ARG A 4 1.41 -31.97 22.50
C ARG A 4 2.11 -32.33 21.18
N GLN A 5 1.79 -33.48 20.59
CA GLN A 5 2.36 -33.91 19.30
C GLN A 5 1.62 -33.30 18.10
N GLU A 6 0.38 -32.84 18.29
CA GLU A 6 -0.47 -32.27 17.22
C GLU A 6 -0.17 -30.79 16.96
N LEU A 7 0.28 -30.06 17.98
CA LEU A 7 0.58 -28.64 17.89
C LEU A 7 1.70 -28.32 16.86
N PRO A 8 2.87 -29.00 16.87
CA PRO A 8 3.89 -28.78 15.84
C PRO A 8 3.40 -29.01 14.41
N SER A 9 2.57 -30.04 14.21
CA SER A 9 1.97 -30.34 12.89
C SER A 9 1.00 -29.24 12.45
N THR A 10 0.22 -28.69 13.39
CA THR A 10 -0.73 -27.61 13.13
C THR A 10 -0.01 -26.30 12.79
N LEU A 11 1.05 -25.95 13.54
CA LEU A 11 1.91 -24.80 13.26
C LEU A 11 2.54 -24.91 11.86
N LEU A 12 3.10 -26.07 11.52
CA LEU A 12 3.68 -26.32 10.19
C LEU A 12 2.64 -26.14 9.08
N ARG A 13 1.45 -26.72 9.26
CA ARG A 13 0.35 -26.61 8.29
C ARG A 13 -0.05 -25.16 8.06
N LEU A 14 -0.21 -24.38 9.12
CA LEU A 14 -0.57 -22.96 9.01
C LEU A 14 0.51 -22.17 8.27
N CYS A 15 1.80 -22.34 8.59
CA CYS A 15 2.88 -21.66 7.86
C CYS A 15 2.92 -22.04 6.37
N VAL A 16 2.65 -23.31 6.03
CA VAL A 16 2.53 -23.73 4.62
C VAL A 16 1.35 -23.02 3.95
N ILE A 17 0.17 -22.97 4.59
CA ILE A 17 -1.01 -22.28 4.06
C ILE A 17 -0.76 -20.79 3.88
N CYS A 18 -0.14 -20.10 4.85
CA CYS A 18 0.22 -18.70 4.74
C CYS A 18 1.10 -18.47 3.51
N ALA A 19 2.14 -19.28 3.34
CA ALA A 19 3.06 -19.10 2.23
C ALA A 19 2.45 -19.47 0.87
N THR A 20 1.60 -20.50 0.77
CA THR A 20 0.84 -20.80 -0.44
C THR A 20 -0.16 -19.68 -0.77
N SER A 21 -0.75 -19.06 0.25
CA SER A 21 -1.67 -17.92 0.10
C SER A 21 -0.93 -16.70 -0.46
N LEU A 22 0.21 -16.35 0.11
CA LEU A 22 1.08 -15.26 -0.38
C LEU A 22 1.50 -15.51 -1.84
N GLN A 23 1.90 -16.75 -2.18
CA GLN A 23 2.24 -17.11 -3.55
C GLN A 23 1.07 -17.00 -4.53
N SER A 24 -0.14 -17.38 -4.10
CA SER A 24 -1.34 -17.25 -4.93
C SER A 24 -1.68 -15.80 -5.24
N MET A 25 -1.35 -14.89 -4.32
CA MET A 25 -1.57 -13.46 -4.43
C MET A 25 -0.47 -12.75 -5.24
N SER A 26 0.73 -13.31 -5.32
CA SER A 26 1.90 -12.71 -5.97
C SER A 26 2.02 -13.02 -7.47
N ALA A 27 0.91 -13.36 -8.15
CA ALA A 27 0.94 -13.62 -9.58
C ALA A 27 1.55 -12.41 -10.32
N GLY A 28 2.63 -12.64 -11.08
CA GLY A 28 3.47 -11.59 -11.69
C GLY A 28 2.76 -10.68 -12.70
N SER A 29 1.52 -11.00 -13.08
CA SER A 29 0.62 -10.11 -13.81
C SER A 29 -0.81 -10.28 -13.29
N VAL A 30 -1.52 -9.17 -13.16
CA VAL A 30 -2.97 -9.19 -12.90
C VAL A 30 -3.65 -9.40 -14.26
N PRO A 31 -4.36 -10.52 -14.48
CA PRO A 31 -5.04 -10.74 -15.75
C PRO A 31 -6.13 -9.70 -15.95
N ASP A 32 -6.20 -9.13 -17.15
CA ASP A 32 -7.26 -8.19 -17.53
C ASP A 32 -8.64 -8.84 -17.34
N HIS A 33 -9.51 -8.19 -16.56
CA HIS A 33 -10.86 -8.70 -16.34
C HIS A 33 -11.81 -8.15 -17.40
N VAL A 34 -11.75 -8.75 -18.58
CA VAL A 34 -12.68 -8.47 -19.68
C VAL A 34 -13.95 -9.29 -19.49
N VAL A 35 -15.10 -8.62 -19.54
CA VAL A 35 -16.40 -9.22 -19.24
C VAL A 35 -17.48 -8.86 -20.25
N ASP A 36 -18.50 -9.71 -20.35
CA ASP A 36 -19.69 -9.42 -21.15
C ASP A 36 -20.48 -8.23 -20.58
N ALA A 37 -21.31 -7.60 -21.42
CA ALA A 37 -22.15 -6.47 -21.06
C ALA A 37 -23.03 -6.70 -19.81
N ARG A 38 -23.47 -7.94 -19.55
CA ARG A 38 -24.25 -8.28 -18.35
C ARG A 38 -23.44 -8.20 -17.06
N VAL A 39 -22.19 -8.68 -17.10
CA VAL A 39 -21.30 -8.67 -15.93
C VAL A 39 -20.74 -7.26 -15.71
N ALA A 40 -20.57 -6.49 -16.78
CA ALA A 40 -20.24 -5.06 -16.72
C ALA A 40 -21.30 -4.19 -16.01
N GLN A 41 -22.51 -4.72 -15.75
CA GLN A 41 -23.54 -4.02 -14.95
C GLN A 41 -23.37 -4.24 -13.44
N GLN A 42 -22.42 -5.06 -12.99
CA GLN A 42 -22.13 -5.21 -11.57
C GLN A 42 -21.67 -3.89 -10.97
N ASP A 43 -22.05 -3.64 -9.72
CA ASP A 43 -21.66 -2.45 -8.98
C ASP A 43 -20.34 -2.70 -8.23
N GLY A 44 -19.27 -2.09 -8.74
CA GLY A 44 -17.94 -2.16 -8.15
C GLY A 44 -17.87 -1.52 -6.76
N GLN A 45 -18.69 -0.50 -6.48
CA GLN A 45 -18.75 0.12 -5.15
C GLN A 45 -19.44 -0.80 -4.14
N ALA A 46 -20.50 -1.50 -4.55
CA ALA A 46 -21.13 -2.50 -3.70
C ALA A 46 -20.15 -3.63 -3.36
N LEU A 47 -19.38 -4.09 -4.36
CA LEU A 47 -18.35 -5.10 -4.16
C LEU A 47 -17.22 -4.61 -3.24
N SER A 48 -16.70 -3.40 -3.44
CA SER A 48 -15.64 -2.84 -2.58
C SER A 48 -16.10 -2.72 -1.13
N LYS A 49 -17.36 -2.31 -0.91
CA LYS A 49 -17.97 -2.22 0.42
C LYS A 49 -18.13 -3.59 1.07
N GLN A 50 -18.51 -4.62 0.30
CA GLN A 50 -18.57 -5.99 0.80
C GLN A 50 -17.17 -6.47 1.23
N ILE A 51 -16.17 -6.32 0.35
CA ILE A 51 -14.77 -6.69 0.64
C ILE A 51 -14.28 -5.99 1.91
N TYR A 52 -14.53 -4.68 2.04
CA TYR A 52 -14.16 -3.91 3.23
C TYR A 52 -14.79 -4.46 4.52
N ASN A 53 -16.10 -4.75 4.49
CA ASN A 53 -16.80 -5.27 5.67
C ASN A 53 -16.29 -6.64 6.07
N ASP A 54 -16.11 -7.54 5.10
CA ASP A 54 -15.62 -8.90 5.32
C ASP A 54 -14.18 -8.88 5.86
N LEU A 55 -13.30 -8.05 5.28
CA LEU A 55 -11.94 -7.85 5.79
C LEU A 55 -11.94 -7.27 7.20
N SER A 56 -12.79 -6.29 7.48
CA SER A 56 -12.87 -5.68 8.82
C SER A 56 -13.23 -6.71 9.89
N GLN A 57 -14.17 -7.63 9.58
CA GLN A 57 -14.52 -8.74 10.47
C GLN A 57 -13.35 -9.70 10.67
N LEU A 58 -12.66 -10.08 9.60
CA LEU A 58 -11.49 -10.97 9.68
C LEU A 58 -10.34 -10.33 10.47
N ILE A 59 -10.08 -9.03 10.31
CA ILE A 59 -9.07 -8.29 11.08
C ILE A 59 -9.40 -8.32 12.57
N GLN A 60 -10.67 -8.10 12.95
CA GLN A 60 -11.10 -8.23 14.35
C GLN A 60 -10.90 -9.67 14.87
N GLN A 61 -11.20 -10.67 14.05
CA GLN A 61 -11.01 -12.07 14.40
C GLN A 61 -9.53 -12.39 14.60
N ILE A 62 -8.64 -11.95 13.70
CA ILE A 62 -7.18 -12.12 13.85
C ILE A 62 -6.70 -11.51 15.15
N ARG A 63 -7.08 -10.25 15.43
CA ARG A 63 -6.70 -9.57 16.68
C ARG A 63 -7.09 -10.39 17.90
N LYS A 64 -8.32 -10.93 17.92
CA LYS A 64 -8.82 -11.78 19.02
C LYS A 64 -8.05 -13.10 19.11
N GLU A 65 -7.89 -13.80 18.00
CA GLU A 65 -7.27 -15.14 17.97
C GLU A 65 -5.77 -15.08 18.28
N VAL A 66 -5.04 -14.09 17.76
CA VAL A 66 -3.62 -13.86 18.05
C VAL A 66 -3.41 -13.49 19.52
N THR A 67 -4.28 -12.65 20.09
CA THR A 67 -4.22 -12.32 21.53
C THR A 67 -4.47 -13.57 22.37
N ALA A 68 -5.51 -14.34 22.04
CA ALA A 68 -5.82 -15.58 22.75
C ALA A 68 -4.71 -16.63 22.59
N LEU A 69 -4.09 -16.72 21.42
CA LEU A 69 -2.95 -17.60 21.15
C LEU A 69 -1.75 -17.20 21.99
N SER A 70 -1.42 -15.92 22.05
CA SER A 70 -0.32 -15.44 22.88
C SER A 70 -0.55 -15.67 24.38
N LEU A 71 -1.80 -15.68 24.84
CA LEU A 71 -2.14 -16.04 26.22
C LEU A 71 -2.06 -17.54 26.47
N ALA A 72 -2.55 -18.36 25.53
CA ALA A 72 -2.48 -19.82 25.61
C ALA A 72 -1.03 -20.31 25.56
N MET A 73 -0.17 -19.68 24.78
CA MET A 73 1.25 -20.05 24.66
C MET A 73 2.12 -19.45 25.78
N ARG A 74 1.52 -19.01 26.90
CA ARG A 74 2.26 -18.50 28.05
C ARG A 74 2.86 -19.67 28.86
N PRO A 75 4.18 -19.71 29.08
CA PRO A 75 4.77 -20.72 29.94
C PRO A 75 4.37 -20.52 31.40
N SER A 76 4.28 -21.62 32.15
CA SER A 76 4.10 -21.60 33.60
C SER A 76 5.22 -20.82 34.29
N ALA A 77 4.89 -20.14 35.39
CA ALA A 77 5.88 -19.40 36.20
C ALA A 77 6.99 -20.29 36.79
N GLN A 78 6.82 -21.61 36.74
CA GLN A 78 7.79 -22.61 37.19
C GLN A 78 8.66 -23.18 36.06
N ALA A 79 8.50 -22.70 34.82
CA ALA A 79 9.28 -23.19 33.68
C ALA A 79 10.76 -22.74 33.81
N PRO A 80 11.73 -23.61 33.43
CA PRO A 80 13.14 -23.23 33.36
C PRO A 80 13.36 -22.04 32.40
N PRO A 81 14.40 -21.21 32.62
CA PRO A 81 14.74 -20.11 31.72
C PRO A 81 15.20 -20.59 30.33
N ASP A 82 15.79 -21.79 30.25
CA ASP A 82 16.26 -22.42 29.00
C ASP A 82 15.21 -23.36 28.37
N ALA A 83 13.97 -23.29 28.85
CA ALA A 83 12.91 -24.18 28.40
C ALA A 83 12.49 -23.80 26.97
N GLY A 84 12.23 -24.81 26.15
CA GLY A 84 11.72 -24.62 24.80
C GLY A 84 10.38 -23.87 24.78
N PRO A 85 9.92 -23.43 23.60
CA PRO A 85 8.75 -22.57 23.44
C PRO A 85 7.43 -23.21 23.92
N LEU A 86 7.42 -24.54 24.02
CA LEU A 86 6.29 -25.36 24.46
C LEU A 86 6.47 -25.90 25.88
N ASP A 87 7.64 -25.69 26.48
CA ASP A 87 7.96 -26.22 27.79
C ASP A 87 7.29 -25.36 28.86
N GLY A 88 6.60 -26.02 29.79
CA GLY A 88 5.83 -25.35 30.84
C GLY A 88 4.45 -24.85 30.40
N VAL A 89 3.99 -25.13 29.17
CA VAL A 89 2.59 -24.91 28.76
C VAL A 89 1.74 -26.13 29.16
N ASP A 90 0.59 -25.90 29.79
CA ASP A 90 -0.31 -26.97 30.21
C ASP A 90 -1.13 -27.53 29.02
N ASP A 91 -1.67 -28.74 29.18
CA ASP A 91 -2.34 -29.43 28.07
C ASP A 91 -3.66 -28.76 27.64
N ALA A 92 -4.33 -28.01 28.53
CA ALA A 92 -5.54 -27.26 28.17
C ALA A 92 -5.17 -26.03 27.32
N SER A 93 -4.08 -25.36 27.68
CA SER A 93 -3.49 -24.27 26.90
C SER A 93 -3.02 -24.73 25.53
N VAL A 94 -2.34 -25.88 25.43
CA VAL A 94 -1.95 -26.49 24.14
C VAL A 94 -3.18 -26.79 23.28
N LYS A 95 -4.23 -27.37 23.87
CA LYS A 95 -5.48 -27.67 23.14
C LYS A 95 -6.16 -26.39 22.63
N SER A 96 -6.21 -25.35 23.45
CA SER A 96 -6.74 -24.03 23.07
C SER A 96 -5.94 -23.41 21.92
N ALA A 97 -4.61 -23.42 22.01
CA ALA A 97 -3.72 -22.94 20.96
C ALA A 97 -3.92 -23.72 19.65
N THR A 98 -4.02 -25.06 19.70
CA THR A 98 -4.31 -25.88 18.51
C THR A 98 -5.62 -25.50 17.84
N GLN A 99 -6.69 -25.24 18.61
CA GLN A 99 -7.99 -24.83 18.05
C GLN A 99 -7.91 -23.45 17.38
N LEU A 100 -7.23 -22.49 18.00
CA LEU A 100 -7.02 -21.16 17.43
C LEU A 100 -6.21 -21.22 16.13
N LEU A 101 -5.13 -22.01 16.10
CA LEU A 101 -4.33 -22.20 14.89
C LEU A 101 -5.12 -22.91 13.77
N GLN A 102 -6.00 -23.85 14.12
CA GLN A 102 -6.89 -24.50 13.15
C GLN A 102 -7.93 -23.51 12.58
N SER A 103 -8.47 -22.62 13.40
CA SER A 103 -9.36 -21.53 12.95
C SER A 103 -8.65 -20.63 11.94
N LEU A 104 -7.44 -20.17 12.28
CA LEU A 104 -6.60 -19.36 11.39
C LEU A 104 -6.32 -20.08 10.06
N ALA A 105 -5.98 -21.38 10.11
CA ALA A 105 -5.58 -22.17 8.95
C ALA A 105 -6.74 -22.54 8.03
N SER A 106 -7.93 -22.82 8.57
CA SER A 106 -9.07 -23.32 7.79
C SER A 106 -10.04 -22.25 7.33
N ASP A 107 -10.09 -21.12 8.03
CA ASP A 107 -11.09 -20.08 7.78
C ASP A 107 -10.45 -18.72 7.48
N VAL A 108 -9.66 -18.19 8.42
CA VAL A 108 -9.21 -16.79 8.35
C VAL A 108 -8.22 -16.53 7.21
N VAL A 109 -7.09 -17.24 7.18
CA VAL A 109 -6.03 -17.02 6.16
C VAL A 109 -6.54 -17.29 4.74
N PRO A 110 -7.25 -18.39 4.44
CA PRO A 110 -7.81 -18.62 3.11
C PRO A 110 -8.79 -17.54 2.67
N ARG A 111 -9.65 -17.04 3.58
CA ARG A 111 -10.61 -15.96 3.25
C ARG A 111 -9.91 -14.63 2.98
N LEU A 112 -8.87 -14.30 3.74
CA LEU A 112 -8.06 -13.10 3.46
C LEU A 112 -7.47 -13.16 2.05
N ALA A 113 -6.82 -14.28 1.69
CA ALA A 113 -6.23 -14.46 0.37
C ALA A 113 -7.27 -14.43 -0.75
N PHE A 114 -8.45 -15.02 -0.52
CA PHE A 114 -9.57 -14.95 -1.45
C PHE A 114 -10.03 -13.50 -1.68
N LEU A 115 -10.21 -12.71 -0.62
CA LEU A 115 -10.65 -11.31 -0.73
C LEU A 115 -9.61 -10.44 -1.44
N ALA A 116 -8.31 -10.67 -1.18
CA ALA A 116 -7.24 -10.00 -1.90
C ALA A 116 -7.28 -10.33 -3.41
N ASN A 117 -7.38 -11.62 -3.76
CA ASN A 117 -7.47 -12.04 -5.16
C ASN A 117 -8.76 -11.56 -5.84
N LEU A 118 -9.87 -11.48 -5.10
CA LEU A 118 -11.14 -10.94 -5.60
C LEU A 118 -11.01 -9.44 -5.90
N ALA A 119 -10.40 -8.66 -5.00
CA ALA A 119 -10.14 -7.24 -5.22
C ALA A 119 -9.22 -7.02 -6.43
N THR A 120 -8.13 -7.78 -6.53
CA THR A 120 -7.19 -7.74 -7.66
C THR A 120 -7.88 -8.10 -8.98
N LYS A 121 -8.71 -9.14 -9.00
CA LYS A 121 -9.45 -9.54 -10.21
C LYS A 121 -10.40 -8.45 -10.69
N HIS A 122 -11.09 -7.77 -9.78
CA HIS A 122 -12.07 -6.73 -10.14
C HIS A 122 -11.47 -5.31 -10.14
N GLN A 123 -10.14 -5.17 -10.01
CA GLN A 123 -9.49 -3.86 -9.88
C GLN A 123 -9.78 -2.96 -11.08
N THR A 124 -9.78 -3.54 -12.29
CA THR A 124 -10.14 -2.87 -13.52
C THR A 124 -10.96 -3.80 -14.39
N VAL A 125 -12.19 -3.40 -14.67
CA VAL A 125 -13.13 -4.16 -15.51
C VAL A 125 -13.23 -3.51 -16.88
N TYR A 126 -13.15 -4.32 -17.93
CA TYR A 126 -13.32 -3.90 -19.31
C TYR A 126 -14.52 -4.61 -19.94
N THR A 127 -15.26 -3.93 -20.81
CA THR A 127 -16.20 -4.65 -21.68
C THR A 127 -15.43 -5.39 -22.77
N LEU A 128 -16.11 -6.31 -23.46
CA LEU A 128 -15.60 -6.83 -24.73
C LEU A 128 -15.48 -5.72 -25.78
N SER A 129 -14.47 -5.86 -26.64
CA SER A 129 -14.40 -5.13 -27.91
C SER A 129 -15.51 -5.59 -28.86
N ASP A 130 -15.90 -4.73 -29.81
CA ASP A 130 -16.96 -5.07 -30.77
C ASP A 130 -16.63 -6.34 -31.57
N ALA A 131 -15.36 -6.54 -31.92
CA ALA A 131 -14.89 -7.73 -32.63
C ALA A 131 -15.05 -9.01 -31.78
N ALA A 132 -14.67 -8.96 -30.50
CA ALA A 132 -14.78 -10.11 -29.59
C ALA A 132 -16.23 -10.39 -29.16
N ALA A 133 -17.07 -9.36 -29.09
CA ALA A 133 -18.49 -9.50 -28.73
C ALA A 133 -19.29 -10.25 -29.80
N HIS A 134 -18.89 -10.12 -31.08
CA HIS A 134 -19.56 -10.74 -32.23
C HIS A 134 -18.81 -11.97 -32.77
N ASP A 135 -17.84 -12.51 -32.04
CA ASP A 135 -17.13 -13.72 -32.44
C ASP A 135 -18.00 -14.96 -32.24
N GLU A 136 -18.39 -15.59 -33.35
CA GLU A 136 -19.22 -16.80 -33.38
C GLU A 136 -18.56 -17.99 -32.66
N THR A 137 -17.23 -18.06 -32.62
CA THR A 137 -16.51 -19.15 -31.92
C THR A 137 -16.62 -19.03 -30.42
N ILE A 138 -16.65 -17.80 -29.90
CA ILE A 138 -16.83 -17.51 -28.47
C ILE A 138 -18.26 -17.83 -28.05
N GLN A 139 -19.25 -17.51 -28.89
CA GLN A 139 -20.65 -17.86 -28.65
C GLN A 139 -20.82 -19.39 -28.64
N LEU A 140 -20.28 -20.09 -29.63
CA LEU A 140 -20.32 -21.55 -29.70
C LEU A 140 -19.64 -22.20 -28.47
N ALA A 141 -18.48 -21.69 -28.04
CA ALA A 141 -17.80 -22.18 -26.85
C ALA A 141 -18.66 -22.03 -25.58
N LYS A 142 -19.35 -20.89 -25.43
CA LYS A 142 -20.29 -20.67 -24.31
C LYS A 142 -21.48 -21.62 -24.37
N GLU A 143 -22.05 -21.86 -25.55
CA GLU A 143 -23.15 -22.82 -25.75
C GLU A 143 -22.73 -24.26 -25.42
N MET A 144 -21.46 -24.60 -25.69
CA MET A 144 -20.86 -25.89 -25.32
C MET A 144 -20.48 -25.98 -23.83
N GLY A 145 -20.73 -24.94 -23.04
CA GLY A 145 -20.47 -24.91 -21.59
C GLY A 145 -19.02 -24.60 -21.20
N ALA A 146 -18.20 -24.10 -22.12
CA ALA A 146 -16.82 -23.73 -21.82
C ALA A 146 -16.74 -22.42 -21.00
N GLN A 147 -15.80 -22.35 -20.06
CA GLN A 147 -15.43 -21.11 -19.40
C GLN A 147 -14.44 -20.35 -20.28
N VAL A 148 -14.89 -19.24 -20.88
CA VAL A 148 -14.06 -18.40 -21.74
C VAL A 148 -13.24 -17.43 -20.90
N VAL A 149 -11.92 -17.39 -21.14
CA VAL A 149 -11.02 -16.38 -20.60
C VAL A 149 -10.55 -15.52 -21.76
N TYR A 150 -10.76 -14.21 -21.64
CA TYR A 150 -10.43 -13.24 -22.65
C TYR A 150 -9.01 -12.72 -22.45
N GLY A 151 -8.24 -12.62 -23.54
CA GLY A 151 -6.93 -11.97 -23.54
C GLY A 151 -7.02 -10.46 -23.81
N GLU A 152 -5.87 -9.79 -23.79
CA GLU A 152 -5.77 -8.33 -23.99
C GLU A 152 -6.41 -7.85 -25.31
N ASN A 153 -6.34 -8.64 -26.38
CA ASN A 153 -6.92 -8.30 -27.69
C ASN A 153 -8.46 -8.22 -27.70
N ALA A 154 -9.13 -8.78 -26.69
CA ALA A 154 -10.58 -8.73 -26.56
C ALA A 154 -11.07 -7.51 -25.75
N ARG A 155 -10.15 -6.66 -25.29
CA ARG A 155 -10.44 -5.53 -24.41
C ARG A 155 -11.15 -4.39 -25.15
N GLY A 156 -12.33 -4.04 -24.65
CA GLY A 156 -13.07 -2.83 -24.98
C GLY A 156 -12.84 -1.71 -23.95
N PRO A 157 -13.76 -0.73 -23.88
CA PRO A 157 -13.65 0.37 -22.92
C PRO A 157 -13.67 -0.08 -21.45
N LYS A 158 -12.98 0.69 -20.59
CA LYS A 158 -13.00 0.52 -19.13
C LYS A 158 -14.39 0.86 -18.59
N VAL A 159 -14.90 0.04 -17.68
CA VAL A 159 -16.16 0.26 -16.97
C VAL A 159 -15.85 0.66 -15.54
N VAL A 160 -15.77 1.97 -15.30
CA VAL A 160 -15.41 2.51 -13.98
C VAL A 160 -16.40 2.07 -12.90
N THR A 161 -17.70 2.06 -13.21
CA THR A 161 -18.77 1.69 -12.27
C THR A 161 -18.73 0.23 -11.83
N ALA A 162 -18.15 -0.67 -12.63
CA ALA A 162 -17.99 -2.09 -12.32
C ALA A 162 -16.63 -2.43 -11.68
N SER A 163 -15.69 -1.48 -11.71
CA SER A 163 -14.34 -1.65 -11.20
C SER A 163 -14.30 -1.33 -9.70
N VAL A 164 -13.61 -2.14 -8.90
CA VAL A 164 -13.34 -1.79 -7.49
C VAL A 164 -12.21 -0.78 -7.34
N GLY A 165 -11.39 -0.63 -8.39
CA GLY A 165 -10.29 0.33 -8.47
C GLY A 165 -8.94 -0.26 -8.06
N VAL A 166 -7.89 0.17 -8.77
CA VAL A 166 -6.51 -0.31 -8.59
C VAL A 166 -5.96 0.10 -7.22
N ARG A 167 -6.23 1.33 -6.77
CA ARG A 167 -5.70 1.82 -5.49
C ARG A 167 -6.32 1.07 -4.30
N PHE A 168 -7.64 0.86 -4.34
CA PHE A 168 -8.32 0.02 -3.35
C PHE A 168 -7.79 -1.41 -3.34
N ALA A 169 -7.69 -2.06 -4.52
CA ALA A 169 -7.20 -3.43 -4.61
C ALA A 169 -5.76 -3.58 -4.10
N ARG A 170 -4.88 -2.63 -4.43
CA ARG A 170 -3.49 -2.60 -3.93
C ARG A 170 -3.42 -2.43 -2.42
N ALA A 171 -4.27 -1.58 -1.83
CA ALA A 171 -4.33 -1.40 -0.38
C ALA A 171 -4.79 -2.68 0.33
N VAL A 172 -5.84 -3.34 -0.19
CA VAL A 172 -6.31 -4.64 0.30
C VAL A 172 -5.20 -5.69 0.22
N HIS A 173 -4.55 -5.80 -0.94
CA HIS A 173 -3.51 -6.79 -1.18
C HIS A 173 -2.31 -6.61 -0.23
N LYS A 174 -1.81 -5.37 -0.11
CA LYS A 174 -0.73 -5.02 0.81
C LYS A 174 -1.07 -5.40 2.26
N LEU A 175 -2.25 -4.98 2.75
CA LEU A 175 -2.67 -5.28 4.12
C LEU A 175 -2.80 -6.79 4.36
N VAL A 176 -3.41 -7.52 3.43
CA VAL A 176 -3.57 -8.98 3.55
C VAL A 176 -2.22 -9.68 3.53
N ALA A 177 -1.30 -9.27 2.64
CA ALA A 177 0.04 -9.83 2.59
C ALA A 177 0.78 -9.63 3.93
N GLU A 178 0.77 -8.40 4.46
CA GLU A 178 1.37 -8.09 5.75
C GLU A 178 0.73 -8.90 6.89
N LEU A 179 -0.61 -9.01 6.94
CA LEU A 179 -1.29 -9.81 7.96
C LEU A 179 -0.90 -11.30 7.90
N VAL A 180 -0.90 -11.89 6.71
CA VAL A 180 -0.58 -13.31 6.51
C VAL A 180 0.89 -13.60 6.83
N GLU A 181 1.79 -12.70 6.45
CA GLU A 181 3.21 -12.79 6.77
C GLU A 181 3.45 -12.71 8.29
N ASN A 182 2.87 -11.73 8.96
CA ASN A 182 3.02 -11.58 10.41
C ASN A 182 2.38 -12.73 11.21
N VAL A 183 1.26 -13.29 10.73
CA VAL A 183 0.67 -14.53 11.30
C VAL A 183 1.65 -15.69 11.15
N ALA A 184 2.30 -15.83 9.99
CA ALA A 184 3.31 -16.87 9.77
C ALA A 184 4.55 -16.67 10.67
N GLU A 185 5.06 -15.45 10.81
CA GLU A 185 6.17 -15.11 11.71
C GLU A 185 5.84 -15.47 13.16
N LEU A 186 4.64 -15.11 13.64
CA LEU A 186 4.18 -15.44 14.99
C LEU A 186 4.10 -16.97 15.19
N CYS A 187 3.63 -17.71 14.19
CA CYS A 187 3.62 -19.17 14.28
C CYS A 187 5.04 -19.75 14.35
N GLN A 188 5.97 -19.20 13.56
CA GLN A 188 7.36 -19.62 13.56
C GLN A 188 8.07 -19.34 14.89
N SER A 189 7.70 -18.28 15.61
CA SER A 189 8.26 -17.97 16.93
C SER A 189 7.80 -18.93 18.05
N PHE A 190 6.81 -19.80 17.77
CA PHE A 190 6.35 -20.87 18.67
C PHE A 190 6.87 -22.27 18.29
N MET A 191 7.62 -22.40 17.20
CA MET A 191 8.10 -23.71 16.70
C MET A 191 9.41 -24.16 17.36
N ASP A 192 9.50 -25.41 17.78
CA ASP A 192 10.79 -25.99 18.19
C ASP A 192 11.79 -26.09 17.02
N GLU A 193 13.07 -26.28 17.33
CA GLU A 193 14.14 -26.33 16.33
C GLU A 193 13.92 -27.43 15.28
N ARG A 194 13.35 -28.56 15.69
CA ARG A 194 13.00 -29.66 14.80
C ARG A 194 11.95 -29.23 13.77
N THR A 195 10.86 -28.60 14.19
CA THR A 195 9.80 -28.15 13.28
C THR A 195 10.30 -27.04 12.36
N ARG A 196 11.12 -26.12 12.88
CA ARG A 196 11.79 -25.07 12.09
C ARG A 196 12.65 -25.67 10.98
N THR A 197 13.40 -26.74 11.27
CA THR A 197 14.21 -27.45 10.26
C THR A 197 13.33 -28.05 9.16
N VAL A 198 12.19 -28.66 9.52
CA VAL A 198 11.23 -29.22 8.54
C VAL A 198 10.61 -28.12 7.68
N LEU A 199 10.25 -26.97 8.27
CA LEU A 199 9.71 -25.84 7.55
C LEU A 199 10.73 -25.28 6.54
N LEU A 200 12.00 -25.14 6.93
CA LEU A 200 13.08 -24.72 6.01
C LEU A 200 13.24 -25.68 4.82
N MET A 201 13.18 -26.99 5.06
CA MET A 201 13.23 -27.97 3.99
C MET A 201 12.02 -27.85 3.05
N ALA A 202 10.83 -27.61 3.59
CA ALA A 202 9.62 -27.40 2.79
C ALA A 202 9.69 -26.11 1.96
N GLN A 203 10.19 -25.01 2.53
CA GLN A 203 10.40 -23.74 1.84
C GLN A 203 11.40 -23.89 0.68
N LYS A 204 12.59 -24.48 0.94
CA LYS A 204 13.60 -24.74 -0.11
C LYS A 204 13.05 -25.61 -1.24
N LYS A 205 12.23 -26.61 -0.93
CA LYS A 205 11.61 -27.46 -1.97
C LYS A 205 10.63 -26.67 -2.84
N ARG A 206 9.93 -25.69 -2.26
CA ARG A 206 8.93 -24.87 -2.95
C ARG A 206 9.56 -23.77 -3.79
N GLU A 207 10.59 -23.10 -3.27
CA GLU A 207 11.24 -21.95 -3.91
C GLU A 207 12.41 -22.36 -4.82
N GLY A 208 12.84 -23.63 -4.73
CA GLY A 208 13.95 -24.18 -5.51
C GLY A 208 15.23 -24.29 -4.69
N ALA A 209 16.13 -25.20 -5.09
CA ALA A 209 17.31 -25.57 -4.30
C ALA A 209 18.31 -24.42 -4.05
N GLN A 210 18.26 -23.35 -4.87
CA GLN A 210 19.10 -22.16 -4.73
C GLN A 210 18.42 -20.99 -3.99
N ALA A 211 17.15 -21.12 -3.62
CA ALA A 211 16.47 -20.08 -2.86
C ALA A 211 17.10 -19.95 -1.46
N GLN A 212 17.34 -18.70 -1.05
CA GLN A 212 17.65 -18.35 0.33
C GLN A 212 16.34 -18.00 1.03
N PRO A 213 15.71 -18.94 1.76
CA PRO A 213 14.50 -18.63 2.48
C PRO A 213 14.78 -17.55 3.52
N VAL A 214 13.81 -16.64 3.70
CA VAL A 214 13.88 -15.55 4.69
C VAL A 214 14.19 -16.11 6.07
N ALA A 215 15.09 -15.43 6.79
CA ALA A 215 15.48 -15.85 8.13
C ALA A 215 14.25 -15.88 9.05
N MET A 216 13.94 -17.07 9.60
CA MET A 216 12.84 -17.23 10.53
C MET A 216 13.12 -16.49 11.86
N PRO A 217 12.10 -15.89 12.49
CA PRO A 217 12.27 -15.17 13.74
C PRO A 217 12.78 -16.09 14.86
N PRO A 218 13.59 -15.58 15.81
CA PRO A 218 14.07 -16.37 16.93
C PRO A 218 12.92 -16.99 17.73
N CYS A 219 13.17 -18.17 18.27
CA CYS A 219 12.16 -18.89 19.02
C CYS A 219 12.19 -18.48 20.50
N SER A 220 11.65 -17.30 20.79
CA SER A 220 11.60 -16.76 22.15
C SER A 220 10.23 -16.14 22.46
N ARG A 221 9.92 -16.08 23.76
CA ARG A 221 8.69 -15.45 24.23
C ARG A 221 8.65 -13.96 23.93
N ASP A 222 9.78 -13.27 24.08
CA ASP A 222 9.88 -11.84 23.82
C ASP A 222 9.60 -11.52 22.34
N VAL A 223 10.11 -12.34 21.43
CA VAL A 223 9.80 -12.22 19.99
C VAL A 223 8.33 -12.52 19.70
N SER A 224 7.76 -13.55 20.35
CA SER A 224 6.34 -13.86 20.18
C SER A 224 5.43 -12.72 20.68
N LEU A 225 5.81 -12.06 21.77
CA LEU A 225 5.11 -10.89 22.30
C LEU A 225 5.26 -9.66 21.40
N SER A 226 6.45 -9.41 20.86
CA SER A 226 6.69 -8.30 19.93
C SER A 226 5.91 -8.49 18.63
N LEU A 227 5.87 -9.71 18.07
CA LEU A 227 5.07 -10.06 16.89
C LEU A 227 3.56 -9.95 17.16
N THR A 228 3.11 -10.35 18.35
CA THR A 228 1.70 -10.16 18.76
C THR A 228 1.35 -8.68 18.81
N LYS A 229 2.23 -7.84 19.39
CA LYS A 229 2.06 -6.38 19.41
C LYS A 229 2.04 -5.80 17.99
N LYS A 230 2.95 -6.24 17.12
CA LYS A 230 3.02 -5.82 15.71
C LYS A 230 1.71 -6.13 14.97
N LEU A 231 1.18 -7.35 15.10
CA LEU A 231 -0.13 -7.74 14.54
C LEU A 231 -1.27 -6.90 15.10
N TRP A 232 -1.26 -6.61 16.39
CA TRP A 232 -2.27 -5.81 17.05
C TRP A 232 -2.26 -4.36 16.53
N THR A 233 -1.09 -3.73 16.46
CA THR A 233 -0.91 -2.40 15.87
C THR A 233 -1.35 -2.36 14.41
N LEU A 234 -1.02 -3.38 13.62
CA LEU A 234 -1.46 -3.49 12.22
C LEU A 234 -2.99 -3.58 12.10
N CYS A 235 -3.63 -4.40 12.94
CA CYS A 235 -5.09 -4.53 12.95
C CYS A 235 -5.77 -3.21 13.35
N ASP A 236 -5.25 -2.51 14.35
CA ASP A 236 -5.82 -1.25 14.83
C ASP A 236 -5.60 -0.12 13.83
N ALA A 237 -4.41 -0.03 13.23
CA ALA A 237 -4.12 0.90 12.16
C ALA A 237 -5.04 0.69 10.95
N ALA A 238 -5.25 -0.57 10.53
CA ALA A 238 -6.17 -0.91 9.44
C ALA A 238 -7.62 -0.50 9.72
N GLN A 239 -8.04 -0.50 10.99
CA GLN A 239 -9.36 -0.03 11.43
C GLN A 239 -9.45 1.48 11.60
N GLY A 240 -8.34 2.20 11.39
CA GLY A 240 -8.29 3.66 11.49
C GLY A 240 -8.06 4.18 12.90
N ASP A 241 -7.50 3.36 13.80
CA ASP A 241 -6.99 3.87 15.07
C ASP A 241 -5.88 4.91 14.82
N LYS A 242 -5.94 6.02 15.55
CA LYS A 242 -5.06 7.18 15.37
C LYS A 242 -3.90 7.21 16.37
N SER A 243 -3.81 6.21 17.24
CA SER A 243 -2.86 6.18 18.36
C SER A 243 -1.39 6.19 17.92
N HIS A 244 -1.07 5.66 16.73
CA HIS A 244 0.32 5.45 16.29
C HIS A 244 0.63 5.96 14.89
N ILE A 245 -0.32 5.87 13.96
CA ILE A 245 -0.12 6.28 12.56
C ILE A 245 -1.38 7.04 12.11
N PRO A 246 -1.24 8.20 11.42
CA PRO A 246 -2.39 8.88 10.86
C PRO A 246 -3.22 7.97 9.95
N GLY A 247 -4.54 8.02 10.10
CA GLY A 247 -5.45 7.11 9.40
C GLY A 247 -5.32 7.17 7.88
N TYR A 248 -4.95 8.30 7.28
CA TYR A 248 -4.76 8.41 5.82
C TYR A 248 -3.51 7.66 5.31
N ILE A 249 -2.67 7.12 6.20
CA ILE A 249 -1.47 6.35 5.84
C ILE A 249 -1.74 4.85 5.94
N ALA A 250 -2.35 4.40 7.05
CA ALA A 250 -2.38 2.98 7.38
C ALA A 250 -3.77 2.34 7.43
N ARG A 251 -4.86 3.11 7.37
CA ARG A 251 -6.21 2.52 7.43
C ARG A 251 -6.56 1.83 6.11
N LEU A 252 -7.38 0.79 6.19
CA LEU A 252 -7.99 0.18 5.02
C LEU A 252 -9.03 1.15 4.41
N PRO A 253 -8.90 1.58 3.15
CA PRO A 253 -9.92 2.38 2.49
C PRO A 253 -11.20 1.55 2.26
N ARG A 254 -12.38 2.19 2.30
CA ARG A 254 -13.67 1.52 2.08
C ARG A 254 -14.01 1.31 0.60
N ASN A 255 -13.44 2.13 -0.26
CA ASN A 255 -13.64 2.13 -1.70
C ASN A 255 -12.50 2.90 -2.40
N ASN A 256 -12.52 2.92 -3.73
CA ASN A 256 -11.46 3.57 -4.49
C ASN A 256 -11.38 5.09 -4.29
N LEU A 257 -12.51 5.76 -4.07
CA LEU A 257 -12.53 7.21 -3.84
C LEU A 257 -11.89 7.58 -2.51
N GLU A 258 -12.10 6.77 -1.46
CA GLU A 258 -11.40 6.96 -0.20
C GLU A 258 -9.90 6.66 -0.34
N ALA A 259 -9.52 5.63 -1.11
CA ALA A 259 -8.13 5.35 -1.42
C ALA A 259 -7.46 6.52 -2.17
N MET A 260 -8.14 7.08 -3.17
CA MET A 260 -7.71 8.28 -3.88
C MET A 260 -7.58 9.47 -2.94
N ALA A 261 -8.57 9.74 -2.09
CA ALA A 261 -8.51 10.85 -1.13
C ALA A 261 -7.35 10.71 -0.13
N MET A 262 -6.99 9.48 0.24
CA MET A 262 -5.79 9.21 1.04
C MET A 262 -4.52 9.55 0.27
N VAL A 263 -4.40 9.15 -1.00
CA VAL A 263 -3.28 9.51 -1.88
C VAL A 263 -3.19 11.02 -2.07
N TRP A 264 -4.32 11.69 -2.30
CA TRP A 264 -4.36 13.15 -2.43
C TRP A 264 -3.84 13.82 -1.18
N ARG A 265 -4.26 13.35 0.01
CA ARG A 265 -3.80 13.93 1.27
C ARG A 265 -2.31 13.69 1.51
N GLN A 266 -1.78 12.52 1.17
CA GLN A 266 -0.34 12.24 1.29
C GLN A 266 0.48 13.16 0.39
N ASN A 267 0.10 13.27 -0.89
CA ASN A 267 0.78 14.13 -1.84
C ASN A 267 0.61 15.62 -1.53
N GLU A 268 -0.55 16.04 -0.99
CA GLU A 268 -0.73 17.41 -0.50
C GLU A 268 0.27 17.74 0.62
N LEU A 269 0.56 16.80 1.51
CA LEU A 269 1.57 17.00 2.56
C LEU A 269 2.97 17.08 1.97
N VAL A 270 3.35 16.15 1.09
CA VAL A 270 4.65 16.20 0.39
C VAL A 270 4.84 17.53 -0.35
N MET A 271 3.82 18.00 -1.07
CA MET A 271 3.86 19.28 -1.77
C MET A 271 3.92 20.49 -0.82
N ARG A 272 3.33 20.40 0.38
CA ARG A 272 3.49 21.46 1.40
C ARG A 272 4.90 21.45 1.97
N ASP A 273 5.41 20.28 2.31
CA ASP A 273 6.75 20.14 2.86
C ASP A 273 7.81 20.67 1.86
N GLY A 274 7.67 20.38 0.56
CA GLY A 274 8.56 20.95 -0.46
C GLY A 274 8.38 22.47 -0.67
N LEU A 275 7.18 23.01 -0.48
CA LEU A 275 6.96 24.46 -0.47
C LEU A 275 7.64 25.13 0.73
N ASP A 276 7.54 24.50 1.91
CA ASP A 276 8.18 24.96 3.13
C ASP A 276 9.71 24.92 2.96
N GLU A 277 10.27 23.87 2.35
CA GLU A 277 11.70 23.79 2.01
C GLU A 277 12.16 24.92 1.08
N LEU A 278 11.40 25.19 0.00
CA LEU A 278 11.67 26.32 -0.89
C LEU A 278 11.58 27.66 -0.14
N HIS A 279 10.64 27.79 0.80
CA HIS A 279 10.48 28.97 1.63
C HIS A 279 11.66 29.20 2.57
N GLU A 280 12.10 28.16 3.27
CA GLU A 280 13.27 28.19 4.15
C GLU A 280 14.54 28.58 3.38
N ALA A 281 14.72 28.06 2.15
CA ALA A 281 15.84 28.45 1.29
C ALA A 281 15.83 29.94 0.88
N MET A 282 14.65 30.57 0.77
CA MET A 282 14.54 32.01 0.50
C MET A 282 14.91 32.87 1.71
N GLU A 283 14.53 32.42 2.91
CA GLU A 283 14.76 33.12 4.18
C GLU A 283 16.19 32.96 4.71
N LYS A 284 16.92 31.93 4.25
CA LYS A 284 18.32 31.72 4.61
C LYS A 284 19.18 32.89 4.10
N ASP A 285 19.73 33.68 5.02
CA ASP A 285 20.65 34.77 4.71
C ASP A 285 22.10 34.25 4.66
N ASP A 286 22.95 34.89 3.84
CA ASP A 286 24.37 34.54 3.65
C ASP A 286 25.23 34.72 4.95
N GLU A 287 24.64 35.13 6.07
CA GLU A 287 25.34 35.54 7.29
C GLU A 287 25.61 34.40 8.30
N GLU A 288 25.12 33.18 8.08
CA GLU A 288 25.39 32.01 8.96
C GLU A 288 26.53 31.09 8.47
N GLU A 289 27.65 31.65 8.02
CA GLU A 289 28.91 30.90 7.90
C GLU A 289 29.96 31.40 8.91
N GLY A 290 29.64 31.26 10.20
CA GLY A 290 30.67 31.14 11.23
C GLY A 290 31.27 29.74 11.21
N MET A 291 32.26 29.48 10.36
CA MET A 291 33.00 28.21 10.37
C MET A 291 33.64 27.97 11.74
N ASP A 292 33.10 27.04 12.51
CA ASP A 292 33.85 26.42 13.61
C ASP A 292 34.75 25.34 13.00
N ALA A 293 36.05 25.64 12.94
CA ALA A 293 37.06 24.87 12.23
C ALA A 293 37.48 23.57 12.96
N THR A 294 36.52 22.86 13.58
CA THR A 294 36.76 21.63 14.35
C THR A 294 35.77 20.49 14.07
N ALA A 295 34.90 20.59 13.05
CA ALA A 295 33.94 19.53 12.74
C ALA A 295 34.62 18.28 12.15
N ASP A 296 34.24 17.11 12.66
CA ASP A 296 34.78 15.79 12.34
C ASP A 296 34.38 15.35 10.92
N GLU A 297 35.13 14.46 10.27
CA GLU A 297 34.87 14.06 8.86
C GLU A 297 33.48 13.41 8.64
N ASN A 298 32.89 12.84 9.69
CA ASN A 298 31.51 12.33 9.66
C ASN A 298 30.45 13.44 9.79
N ASP A 299 30.74 14.53 10.50
CA ASP A 299 29.83 15.67 10.64
C ASP A 299 29.73 16.46 9.32
N LEU A 300 30.78 16.42 8.49
CA LEU A 300 30.79 17.04 7.16
C LEU A 300 29.83 16.37 6.17
N PHE A 301 29.54 15.07 6.33
CA PHE A 301 28.64 14.33 5.43
C PHE A 301 27.17 14.53 5.81
N GLU A 302 26.84 14.55 7.11
CA GLU A 302 25.50 14.92 7.59
C GLU A 302 25.20 16.42 7.37
N ALA A 303 26.18 17.30 7.58
CA ALA A 303 26.03 18.74 7.29
C ALA A 303 25.86 19.07 5.80
N ALA A 304 26.23 18.17 4.89
CA ALA A 304 26.01 18.34 3.45
C ALA A 304 24.55 18.06 3.06
N TRP A 305 23.82 17.24 3.83
CA TRP A 305 22.40 16.96 3.62
C TRP A 305 21.48 17.97 4.31
N ASP A 306 21.94 18.61 5.40
CA ASP A 306 21.18 19.63 6.14
C ASP A 306 21.34 21.07 5.62
N LYS A 307 22.12 21.29 4.56
CA LYS A 307 22.34 22.62 4.00
C LYS A 307 21.42 22.86 2.79
N SER A 308 20.25 23.45 3.02
CA SER A 308 19.53 24.17 1.97
C SER A 308 20.50 25.16 1.32
N PRO A 309 20.60 25.20 -0.03
CA PRO A 309 21.58 26.01 -0.73
C PRO A 309 21.34 27.50 -0.47
N SER A 310 22.42 28.29 -0.36
CA SER A 310 22.29 29.75 -0.32
C SER A 310 21.96 30.27 -1.73
N LEU A 311 20.82 30.95 -1.83
CA LEU A 311 20.31 31.46 -3.10
C LEU A 311 20.78 32.89 -3.34
N SER A 312 21.31 33.17 -4.54
CA SER A 312 21.59 34.54 -4.99
C SER A 312 20.31 35.39 -5.04
N ALA A 313 20.45 36.72 -5.08
CA ALA A 313 19.29 37.62 -5.14
C ALA A 313 18.34 37.34 -6.34
N GLU A 314 18.91 36.97 -7.49
CA GLU A 314 18.15 36.57 -8.69
C GLU A 314 17.43 35.23 -8.47
N GLN A 315 18.10 34.24 -7.88
CA GLN A 315 17.49 32.96 -7.52
C GLN A 315 16.42 33.10 -6.45
N LYS A 316 16.58 33.99 -5.46
CA LYS A 316 15.54 34.30 -4.46
C LYS A 316 14.30 34.91 -5.11
N GLU A 317 14.47 35.77 -6.11
CA GLU A 317 13.33 36.32 -6.85
C GLU A 317 12.62 35.25 -7.68
N MET A 318 13.37 34.39 -8.37
CA MET A 318 12.82 33.24 -9.09
C MET A 318 12.06 32.29 -8.14
N ALA A 319 12.65 31.97 -6.99
CA ALA A 319 12.04 31.15 -5.95
C ALA A 319 10.72 31.74 -5.43
N ARG A 320 10.63 33.06 -5.25
CA ARG A 320 9.36 33.72 -4.86
C ARG A 320 8.27 33.53 -5.91
N GLN A 321 8.62 33.70 -7.19
CA GLN A 321 7.68 33.52 -8.28
C GLN A 321 7.21 32.05 -8.37
N VAL A 322 8.13 31.10 -8.21
CA VAL A 322 7.83 29.65 -8.22
C VAL A 322 6.95 29.28 -7.02
N HIS A 323 7.30 29.75 -5.83
CA HIS A 323 6.53 29.53 -4.62
C HIS A 323 5.08 30.02 -4.77
N ALA A 324 4.87 31.21 -5.36
CA ALA A 324 3.53 31.73 -5.64
C ALA A 324 2.74 30.83 -6.63
N LEU A 325 3.39 30.38 -7.71
CA LEU A 325 2.78 29.47 -8.69
C LEU A 325 2.37 28.14 -8.05
N LEU A 326 3.28 27.52 -7.31
CA LEU A 326 3.06 26.23 -6.64
C LEU A 326 1.98 26.33 -5.55
N THR A 327 1.91 27.46 -4.83
CA THR A 327 0.85 27.74 -3.85
C THR A 327 -0.54 27.76 -4.51
N GLU A 328 -0.68 28.43 -5.65
CA GLU A 328 -1.95 28.46 -6.41
C GLU A 328 -2.30 27.08 -6.98
N GLY A 329 -1.30 26.32 -7.44
CA GLY A 329 -1.50 24.95 -7.89
C GLY A 329 -1.99 24.04 -6.77
N LEU A 330 -1.38 24.09 -5.59
CA LEU A 330 -1.82 23.34 -4.43
C LEU A 330 -3.27 23.69 -4.01
N ALA A 331 -3.68 24.96 -4.17
CA ALA A 331 -5.04 25.40 -3.89
C ALA A 331 -6.10 24.81 -4.84
N LEU A 332 -5.71 24.16 -5.94
CA LEU A 332 -6.62 23.42 -6.81
C LEU A 332 -7.19 22.17 -6.15
N LEU A 333 -6.39 21.43 -5.38
CA LEU A 333 -6.81 20.16 -4.76
C LEU A 333 -8.13 20.27 -3.98
N PRO A 334 -8.30 21.20 -3.01
CA PRO A 334 -9.55 21.31 -2.27
C PRO A 334 -10.72 21.84 -3.11
N LYS A 335 -10.46 22.60 -4.19
CA LYS A 335 -11.50 23.06 -5.12
C LYS A 335 -12.03 21.90 -5.95
N LEU A 336 -11.14 21.12 -6.55
CA LEU A 336 -11.47 19.96 -7.36
C LEU A 336 -12.14 18.86 -6.53
N ALA A 337 -11.65 18.60 -5.30
CA ALA A 337 -12.25 17.62 -4.40
C ALA A 337 -13.75 17.87 -4.11
N LYS A 338 -14.17 19.14 -4.11
CA LYS A 338 -15.58 19.53 -3.89
C LYS A 338 -16.45 19.33 -5.13
N SER A 339 -15.85 19.37 -6.31
CA SER A 339 -16.54 19.25 -7.61
C SER A 339 -16.65 17.81 -8.12
N LEU A 340 -16.04 16.84 -7.42
CA LEU A 340 -16.07 15.42 -7.81
C LEU A 340 -17.48 14.84 -7.75
N ASP A 341 -17.93 14.23 -8.86
CA ASP A 341 -19.04 13.28 -8.82
C ASP A 341 -18.58 11.95 -8.23
N ARG A 342 -18.82 11.76 -6.94
CA ARG A 342 -18.43 10.56 -6.18
C ARG A 342 -19.11 9.27 -6.64
N GLN A 343 -20.07 9.30 -7.57
CA GLN A 343 -20.69 8.09 -8.08
C GLN A 343 -19.95 7.53 -9.30
N THR A 344 -19.45 8.42 -10.15
CA THR A 344 -18.94 8.06 -11.48
C THR A 344 -17.45 8.35 -11.67
N TYR A 345 -16.84 9.12 -10.77
CA TYR A 345 -15.45 9.55 -10.92
C TYR A 345 -14.46 8.38 -10.84
N ASP A 346 -13.50 8.37 -11.78
CA ASP A 346 -12.41 7.41 -11.80
C ASP A 346 -11.33 7.79 -10.77
N GLY A 347 -11.47 7.24 -9.56
CA GLY A 347 -10.51 7.48 -8.48
C GLY A 347 -9.07 7.09 -8.80
N ASP A 348 -8.83 6.16 -9.73
CA ASP A 348 -7.46 5.81 -10.14
C ASP A 348 -6.85 6.93 -11.00
N ALA A 349 -7.65 7.50 -11.92
CA ALA A 349 -7.21 8.62 -12.74
C ALA A 349 -6.90 9.85 -11.88
N GLY A 350 -7.76 10.15 -10.90
CA GLY A 350 -7.54 11.25 -9.95
C GLY A 350 -6.30 11.05 -9.09
N ALA A 351 -6.04 9.83 -8.61
CA ALA A 351 -4.85 9.54 -7.82
C ALA A 351 -3.58 9.71 -8.67
N ASN A 352 -3.56 9.17 -9.90
CA ASN A 352 -2.41 9.29 -10.80
C ASN A 352 -2.12 10.75 -11.15
N ALA A 353 -3.16 11.58 -11.36
CA ALA A 353 -2.98 12.97 -11.70
C ALA A 353 -2.36 13.79 -10.55
N VAL A 354 -2.73 13.52 -9.28
CA VAL A 354 -2.11 14.18 -8.12
C VAL A 354 -0.69 13.70 -7.88
N GLU A 355 -0.40 12.42 -8.06
CA GLU A 355 0.98 11.91 -7.98
C GLU A 355 1.88 12.55 -9.06
N ALA A 356 1.37 12.70 -10.29
CA ALA A 356 2.09 13.39 -11.36
C ALA A 356 2.32 14.88 -11.05
N MET A 357 1.33 15.53 -10.43
CA MET A 357 1.44 16.92 -9.99
C MET A 357 2.50 17.08 -8.89
N ALA A 358 2.54 16.18 -7.91
CA ALA A 358 3.53 16.21 -6.84
C ALA A 358 4.95 15.95 -7.36
N ALA A 359 5.13 14.96 -8.24
CA ALA A 359 6.42 14.69 -8.87
C ALA A 359 6.91 15.89 -9.71
N ALA A 360 6.04 16.51 -10.52
CA ALA A 360 6.41 17.68 -11.28
C ALA A 360 6.69 18.92 -10.41
N GLN A 361 6.06 19.03 -9.23
CA GLN A 361 6.39 20.07 -8.26
C GLN A 361 7.81 19.88 -7.71
N ASP A 362 8.16 18.64 -7.36
CA ASP A 362 9.50 18.28 -6.88
C ASP A 362 10.57 18.67 -7.91
N ASP A 363 10.34 18.36 -9.19
CA ASP A 363 11.22 18.75 -10.29
C ASP A 363 11.38 20.29 -10.40
N VAL A 364 10.30 21.05 -10.20
CA VAL A 364 10.33 22.52 -10.22
C VAL A 364 11.15 23.08 -9.06
N ILE A 365 10.94 22.55 -7.85
CA ILE A 365 11.70 22.97 -6.65
C ILE A 365 13.18 22.62 -6.83
N ALA A 366 13.48 21.41 -7.30
CA ALA A 366 14.84 20.96 -7.56
C ALA A 366 15.55 21.83 -8.60
N ALA A 367 14.88 22.22 -9.69
CA ALA A 367 15.44 23.10 -10.70
C ALA A 367 15.78 24.50 -10.15
N VAL A 368 15.02 25.00 -9.16
CA VAL A 368 15.30 26.29 -8.52
C VAL A 368 16.44 26.19 -7.50
N LEU A 369 16.42 25.14 -6.67
CA LEU A 369 17.37 25.00 -5.55
C LEU A 369 18.72 24.45 -5.99
N TYR A 370 18.74 23.51 -6.94
CA TYR A 370 19.90 22.68 -7.23
C TYR A 370 20.34 22.71 -8.69
N GLY A 371 19.88 23.66 -9.51
CA GLY A 371 19.93 23.73 -10.99
C GLY A 371 21.23 23.36 -11.73
N ASP A 372 21.72 22.14 -11.53
CA ASP A 372 22.91 21.51 -12.11
C ASP A 372 22.50 20.58 -13.28
N GLU A 373 23.48 20.03 -14.01
CA GLU A 373 23.34 19.27 -15.27
C GLU A 373 22.34 18.09 -15.24
N GLU A 374 21.97 17.58 -14.06
CA GLU A 374 21.02 16.46 -13.90
C GLU A 374 19.55 16.93 -13.73
N SER A 375 19.32 18.21 -13.44
CA SER A 375 17.97 18.77 -13.25
C SER A 375 17.31 19.17 -14.57
N LEU A 376 15.99 19.04 -14.65
CA LEU A 376 15.22 19.57 -15.78
C LEU A 376 15.38 21.10 -15.83
N PRO A 377 15.57 21.70 -17.01
CA PRO A 377 15.54 23.16 -17.13
C PRO A 377 14.25 23.71 -16.52
N LEU A 378 14.34 24.78 -15.75
CA LEU A 378 13.21 25.33 -14.99
C LEU A 378 11.96 25.57 -15.86
N ALA A 379 12.14 26.05 -17.09
CA ALA A 379 11.04 26.25 -18.03
C ALA A 379 10.30 24.94 -18.37
N ASP A 380 11.04 23.84 -18.55
CA ASP A 380 10.49 22.53 -18.87
C ASP A 380 9.81 21.92 -17.63
N ALA A 381 10.42 22.06 -16.45
CA ALA A 381 9.84 21.62 -15.18
C ALA A 381 8.50 22.35 -14.89
N VAL A 382 8.46 23.67 -15.06
CA VAL A 382 7.24 24.48 -14.89
C VAL A 382 6.16 24.05 -15.88
N GLN A 383 6.53 23.81 -17.14
CA GLN A 383 5.59 23.35 -18.15
C GLN A 383 5.04 21.95 -17.82
N ALA A 384 5.87 21.04 -17.30
CA ALA A 384 5.43 19.72 -16.83
C ALA A 384 4.44 19.84 -15.66
N TYR A 385 4.73 20.71 -14.68
CA TYR A 385 3.84 20.98 -13.54
C TYR A 385 2.47 21.52 -13.99
N LEU A 386 2.45 22.48 -14.92
CA LEU A 386 1.21 23.01 -15.49
C LEU A 386 0.42 21.95 -16.25
N SER A 387 1.11 21.09 -17.01
CA SER A 387 0.49 19.97 -17.71
C SER A 387 -0.18 19.01 -16.71
N ALA A 388 0.49 18.68 -15.60
CA ALA A 388 -0.06 17.85 -14.55
C ALA A 388 -1.28 18.50 -13.86
N CYS A 389 -1.22 19.81 -13.57
CA CYS A 389 -2.36 20.57 -13.05
C CYS A 389 -3.57 20.56 -13.99
N ARG A 390 -3.35 20.71 -15.30
CA ARG A 390 -4.40 20.61 -16.33
C ARG A 390 -4.97 19.20 -16.41
N GLN A 391 -4.13 18.17 -16.40
CA GLN A 391 -4.57 16.77 -16.40
C GLN A 391 -5.45 16.48 -15.17
N LEU A 392 -5.08 16.99 -14.00
CA LEU A 392 -5.88 16.86 -12.79
C LEU A 392 -7.24 17.56 -12.93
N ARG A 393 -7.28 18.80 -13.42
CA ARG A 393 -8.54 19.50 -13.72
C ARG A 393 -9.40 18.69 -14.69
N ASP A 394 -8.81 18.26 -15.80
CA ASP A 394 -9.52 17.58 -16.89
C ASP A 394 -10.07 16.22 -16.47
N SER A 395 -9.49 15.60 -15.45
CA SER A 395 -10.06 14.40 -14.82
C SER A 395 -11.43 14.68 -14.17
N VAL A 396 -11.67 15.91 -13.68
CA VAL A 396 -12.89 16.33 -12.98
C VAL A 396 -13.81 17.11 -13.93
N SER A 397 -14.88 16.46 -14.38
CA SER A 397 -15.85 17.04 -15.32
C SER A 397 -16.46 18.36 -14.80
N GLY A 398 -16.41 19.41 -15.63
CA GLY A 398 -17.07 20.69 -15.34
C GLY A 398 -16.36 21.56 -14.28
N SER A 399 -15.09 21.31 -14.01
CA SER A 399 -14.32 22.07 -13.02
C SER A 399 -13.78 23.40 -13.59
N GLU A 400 -14.08 24.49 -12.89
CA GLU A 400 -13.40 25.79 -13.02
C GLU A 400 -12.25 25.87 -12.00
N GLY A 401 -11.25 26.73 -12.22
CA GLY A 401 -10.27 27.03 -11.17
C GLY A 401 -8.81 27.18 -11.57
N LEU A 402 -8.46 26.99 -12.84
CA LEU A 402 -7.09 27.29 -13.31
C LEU A 402 -6.82 28.79 -13.49
N ASP A 403 -7.84 29.65 -13.45
CA ASP A 403 -7.67 31.08 -13.74
C ASP A 403 -6.61 31.75 -12.87
N ALA A 404 -6.56 31.39 -11.58
CA ALA A 404 -5.56 31.91 -10.64
C ALA A 404 -4.15 31.36 -10.93
N LEU A 405 -4.03 30.08 -11.31
CA LEU A 405 -2.77 29.45 -11.70
C LEU A 405 -2.25 30.04 -13.02
N GLU A 406 -3.12 30.22 -14.00
CA GLU A 406 -2.79 30.81 -15.30
C GLU A 406 -2.42 32.30 -15.15
N HIS A 407 -3.07 33.03 -14.24
CA HIS A 407 -2.67 34.38 -13.89
C HIS A 407 -1.29 34.41 -13.20
N ALA A 408 -1.02 33.51 -12.25
CA ALA A 408 0.29 33.40 -11.60
C ALA A 408 1.41 33.08 -12.61
N LEU A 409 1.12 32.26 -13.62
CA LEU A 409 2.02 32.00 -14.73
C LEU A 409 2.25 33.22 -15.63
N GLN A 410 1.23 34.05 -15.89
CA GLN A 410 1.40 35.27 -16.68
C GLN A 410 2.27 36.32 -15.98
N SER A 411 2.33 36.29 -14.65
CA SER A 411 3.29 37.07 -13.86
C SER A 411 4.69 36.43 -13.76
N PHE A 412 4.84 35.19 -14.23
CA PHE A 412 6.09 34.42 -14.22
C PHE A 412 6.91 34.79 -15.47
N ASN A 413 8.01 35.52 -15.28
CA ASN A 413 8.91 35.90 -16.37
C ASN A 413 10.06 34.87 -16.47
N LEU A 414 9.88 33.84 -17.32
CA LEU A 414 10.92 32.88 -17.69
C LEU A 414 11.98 33.48 -18.61
#